data_AF-A0A258GAB7-F1
#
_entry.id   AF-A0A258GAB7-F1
#
_cell.length_a   1.000
_cell.length_b   1.000
_cell.length_c   1.000
_cell.angle_alpha   90.00
_cell.angle_beta   90.00
_cell.angle_gamma   90.00
#
_symmetry.space_group_name_H-M   'P 1'
#
loop_
_entity.id
_entity.type
_entity.pdbx_description
1 polymer ?
#
loop_
_entity_poly.entity_id
_entity_poly.type
_entity_poly.pdbx_seq_one_letter_code
_entity_poly.pdbx_strand_id
1 'polypeptide(L)'
;MFNRYRGFTIVELLIVIVVIGILAAISIVAYNVVSNRANDSTIRSDLSNIPKQLELTRAELGRYPETLSEMPDFRVSKASDQ
;
A
#
# COMPACT_ATOMS: atom_id res chain seq x y z
N MET A 1 -10.32 -50.97 -22.29
CA MET A 1 -8.85 -50.96 -22.22
C MET A 1 -8.45 -49.88 -21.22
N PHE A 2 -7.85 -50.25 -20.09
CA PHE A 2 -7.72 -49.37 -18.92
C PHE A 2 -6.81 -48.17 -19.19
N ASN A 3 -7.36 -46.98 -18.97
CA ASN A 3 -6.69 -45.70 -19.04
C ASN A 3 -5.59 -45.65 -17.97
N ARG A 4 -4.31 -45.62 -18.37
CA ARG A 4 -3.19 -45.51 -17.42
C ARG A 4 -3.14 -44.07 -16.90
N TYR A 5 -3.69 -43.83 -15.72
CA TYR A 5 -3.41 -42.62 -14.96
C TYR A 5 -1.93 -42.61 -14.59
N ARG A 6 -1.16 -41.71 -15.21
CA ARG A 6 0.23 -41.42 -14.78
C ARG A 6 0.15 -40.64 -13.47
N GLY A 7 0.58 -41.24 -12.38
CA GLY A 7 0.71 -40.58 -11.08
C GLY A 7 1.87 -39.57 -11.09
N PHE A 8 1.72 -38.49 -10.33
CA PHE A 8 2.74 -37.48 -10.10
C PHE A 8 3.86 -38.04 -9.22
N THR A 9 5.12 -37.69 -9.48
CA THR A 9 6.24 -38.13 -8.64
C THR A 9 6.36 -37.26 -7.39
N ILE A 10 6.83 -37.84 -6.28
CA ILE A 10 7.12 -37.09 -5.05
C ILE A 10 8.20 -36.03 -5.32
N VAL A 11 9.15 -36.32 -6.22
CA VAL A 11 10.24 -35.41 -6.58
C VAL A 11 9.70 -34.16 -7.29
N GLU A 12 8.73 -34.32 -8.20
CA GLU A 12 8.08 -33.16 -8.84
C GLU A 12 7.38 -32.27 -7.80
N LEU A 13 6.69 -32.86 -6.82
CA LEU A 13 6.01 -32.08 -5.79
C LEU A 13 7.00 -31.40 -4.83
N LEU A 14 8.11 -32.09 -4.50
CA LEU A 14 9.17 -31.57 -3.64
C LEU A 14 9.83 -30.33 -4.25
N ILE A 15 10.15 -30.35 -5.54
CA ILE A 15 10.78 -29.19 -6.17
C ILE A 15 9.81 -28.01 -6.19
N VAL A 16 8.52 -28.24 -6.44
CA VAL A 16 7.50 -27.18 -6.45
C VAL A 16 7.41 -26.46 -5.11
N ILE A 17 7.34 -27.20 -4.00
CA ILE A 17 7.27 -26.57 -2.67
C ILE A 17 8.55 -25.80 -2.31
N VAL A 18 9.72 -26.29 -2.74
CA VAL A 18 10.99 -25.59 -2.54
C VAL A 18 11.00 -24.28 -3.32
N VAL A 19 10.57 -24.29 -4.58
CA VAL A 19 10.48 -23.09 -5.42
C VAL A 19 9.49 -22.08 -4.82
N ILE A 20 8.30 -22.52 -4.39
CA ILE A 20 7.31 -21.65 -3.74
C ILE A 20 7.88 -21.05 -2.44
N GLY A 21 8.60 -21.83 -1.63
CA GLY A 21 9.23 -21.34 -0.40
C GLY A 21 10.26 -20.24 -0.65
N ILE A 22 11.11 -20.41 -1.67
CA ILE A 22 12.10 -19.39 -2.06
C ILE A 22 11.40 -18.12 -2.54
N LEU A 23 10.41 -18.25 -3.42
CA LEU A 23 9.65 -17.10 -3.94
C LEU A 23 8.89 -16.37 -2.84
N ALA A 24 8.30 -17.09 -1.89
CA ALA A 24 7.58 -16.51 -0.75
C ALA A 24 8.52 -15.71 0.16
N ALA A 25 9.71 -16.25 0.47
CA ALA A 25 10.70 -15.56 1.29
C ALA A 25 11.16 -14.23 0.67
N ILE A 26 11.46 -14.22 -0.63
CA ILE A 26 11.84 -13.01 -1.37
C ILE A 26 10.66 -12.02 -1.40
N SER A 27 9.44 -12.52 -1.65
CA SER A 27 8.23 -11.70 -1.75
C SER A 27 7.92 -10.97 -0.44
N ILE A 28 8.11 -11.59 0.72
CA ILE A 28 7.86 -10.97 2.03
C ILE A 28 8.81 -9.78 2.26
N VAL A 29 10.11 -9.96 2.00
CA VAL A 29 11.09 -8.88 2.17
C VAL A 29 10.80 -7.72 1.20
N ALA A 30 10.52 -8.04 -0.07
CA ALA A 30 10.16 -7.05 -1.07
C ALA A 30 8.88 -6.28 -0.70
N TYR A 31 7.87 -6.98 -0.18
CA TYR A 31 6.62 -6.38 0.26
C TYR A 31 6.84 -5.35 1.38
N ASN A 32 7.67 -5.64 2.38
CA ASN A 32 7.97 -4.70 3.45
C ASN A 32 8.63 -3.41 2.93
N VAL A 33 9.57 -3.55 1.98
CA VAL A 33 10.23 -2.39 1.35
C VAL A 33 9.22 -1.55 0.55
N VAL A 34 8.35 -2.19 -0.24
CA VAL A 34 7.33 -1.50 -1.04
C VAL A 34 6.30 -0.82 -0.14
N SER A 35 5.84 -1.50 0.92
CA SER A 35 4.89 -0.95 1.89
C SER A 35 5.45 0.29 2.59
N ASN A 36 6.73 0.25 3.01
CA ASN A 36 7.38 1.42 3.59
C ASN A 36 7.50 2.58 2.60
N ARG A 37 7.87 2.31 1.35
CA ARG A 37 7.93 3.34 0.29
C ARG A 37 6.56 3.92 -0.03
N ALA A 38 5.51 3.09 -0.05
CA ALA A 38 4.14 3.55 -0.23
C ALA A 38 3.72 4.48 0.92
N ASN A 39 4.02 4.10 2.17
CA ASN A 39 3.78 4.94 3.34
C ASN A 39 4.50 6.30 3.23
N ASP A 40 5.78 6.30 2.86
CA ASP A 40 6.55 7.54 2.68
C ASP A 40 5.98 8.41 1.56
N SER A 41 5.55 7.78 0.45
CA SER A 41 4.91 8.48 -0.66
C SER A 41 3.58 9.10 -0.25
N THR A 42 2.77 8.37 0.52
CA THR A 42 1.51 8.86 1.07
C THR A 42 1.75 10.06 1.98
N ILE A 43 2.70 9.97 2.92
CA ILE A 43 3.05 11.08 3.81
C ILE A 43 3.50 12.31 3.02
N ARG A 44 4.34 12.13 1.99
CA ARG A 44 4.78 13.23 1.11
C ARG A 44 3.61 13.86 0.37
N SER A 45 2.68 13.04 -0.13
CA SER A 45 1.47 13.52 -0.79
C SER A 45 0.61 14.34 0.16
N ASP A 46 0.33 13.82 1.35
CA ASP A 46 -0.46 14.49 2.39
C ASP A 46 0.17 15.85 2.76
N LEU A 47 1.48 15.90 3.02
CA LEU A 47 2.21 17.13 3.29
C LEU A 47 2.14 18.15 2.15
N SER A 48 2.12 17.69 0.90
CA SER A 48 1.98 18.56 -0.27
C SER A 48 0.55 19.08 -0.48
N ASN A 49 -0.44 18.42 0.11
CA ASN A 49 -1.85 18.76 -0.01
C ASN A 49 -2.32 19.74 1.07
N ILE A 50 -1.74 19.68 2.28
CA ILE A 50 -2.03 20.63 3.37
C ILE A 50 -1.93 22.10 2.91
N PRO A 51 -0.79 22.59 2.36
CA PRO A 51 -0.68 24.00 1.98
C PRO A 51 -1.67 24.38 0.87
N LYS A 52 -1.99 23.45 -0.05
CA LYS A 52 -2.99 23.71 -1.09
C LYS A 52 -4.37 23.93 -0.49
N GLN A 53 -4.76 23.12 0.49
CA GLN A 53 -6.04 23.29 1.18
C GLN A 53 -6.09 24.59 1.99
N LEU A 54 -4.98 24.95 2.66
CA LEU A 54 -4.88 26.23 3.37
C LEU A 54 -5.02 27.43 2.42
N GLU A 55 -4.40 27.37 1.24
CA GLU A 55 -4.53 28.42 0.21
C GLU A 55 -5.95 28.47 -0.39
N LEU A 56 -6.62 27.32 -0.56
CA LEU A 56 -8.01 27.27 -0.99
C LEU A 56 -8.93 27.95 0.03
N THR A 57 -8.82 27.59 1.31
CA THR A 57 -9.59 28.24 2.37
C THR A 57 -9.29 29.73 2.47
N ARG A 58 -8.03 30.14 2.28
CA ARG A 58 -7.65 31.55 2.23
C ARG A 58 -8.28 32.28 1.05
N ALA A 59 -8.34 31.66 -0.12
CA ALA A 59 -9.00 32.24 -1.29
C ALA A 59 -10.50 32.44 -1.06
N GLU A 60 -11.14 31.56 -0.28
CA GLU A 60 -12.57 31.64 0.06
C GLU A 60 -12.88 32.64 1.20
N LEU A 61 -12.08 32.64 2.27
CA LEU A 61 -12.34 33.42 3.49
C LEU A 61 -11.55 34.74 3.56
N GLY A 62 -10.61 34.97 2.64
CA GLY A 62 -9.69 36.11 2.64
C GLY A 62 -8.59 36.06 3.71
N ARG A 63 -8.58 35.01 4.55
CA ARG A 63 -7.62 34.78 5.65
C ARG A 63 -7.35 33.29 5.80
N TYR A 64 -6.23 32.95 6.45
CA TYR A 64 -5.97 31.55 6.77
C TYR A 64 -6.98 31.01 7.80
N PRO A 65 -7.33 29.71 7.75
CA PRO A 65 -8.22 29.11 8.72
C PRO A 65 -7.63 29.17 10.12
N GLU A 66 -8.45 29.57 11.10
CA GLU A 66 -8.05 29.64 12.51
C GLU A 66 -8.47 28.37 13.27
N THR A 67 -9.40 27.60 12.71
CA THR A 67 -9.92 26.37 13.30
C THR A 67 -9.90 25.21 12.29
N LEU A 68 -9.78 23.97 12.79
CA LEU A 68 -9.81 22.76 11.94
C LEU A 68 -11.14 22.58 11.20
N SER A 69 -12.23 23.12 11.76
CA SER A 69 -13.58 23.06 11.16
C SER A 69 -13.72 23.95 9.91
N GLU A 70 -12.83 24.93 9.74
CA GLU A 70 -12.80 25.83 8.57
C GLU A 70 -11.97 25.26 7.41
N MET A 71 -11.16 24.22 7.67
CA MET A 71 -10.43 23.54 6.62
C MET A 71 -11.34 22.55 5.88
N PRO A 72 -11.32 22.51 4.53
CA PRO A 72 -11.96 21.44 3.77
C PRO A 72 -11.42 20.09 4.24
N ASP A 73 -12.28 19.07 4.31
CA ASP A 73 -12.02 17.77 4.93
C ASP A 73 -10.61 17.23 4.59
N PHE A 74 -9.68 17.42 5.53
CA PHE A 74 -8.32 16.94 5.42
C PHE A 74 -8.25 15.58 6.11
N ARG A 75 -8.36 14.53 5.31
CA ARG A 75 -8.17 13.16 5.81
C ARG A 75 -6.73 12.74 5.56
N VAL A 76 -6.00 12.47 6.64
CA VAL A 76 -4.68 11.81 6.54
C VAL A 76 -4.91 10.42 5.96
N SER A 77 -4.26 10.10 4.85
CA SER A 77 -4.54 8.89 4.08
C SER A 77 -4.27 7.61 4.88
N LYS A 78 -3.42 7.67 5.90
CA LYS A 78 -3.14 6.52 6.80
C LYS A 78 -4.10 6.38 7.98
N ALA A 79 -4.85 7.44 8.33
CA ALA A 79 -5.79 7.42 9.45
C ALA A 79 -7.12 6.76 9.09
N SER A 80 -7.40 6.53 7.80
CA SER A 80 -8.62 5.87 7.31
C SER A 80 -8.50 4.36 7.11
N ASP A 81 -7.29 3.79 7.16
CA ASP A 81 -7.01 2.37 6.89
C ASP A 81 -6.82 1.52 8.17
N GLN A 82 -7.07 2.09 9.36
CA GLN A 82 -7.19 1.33 10.62
C GLN A 82 -8.64 1.27 11.09
#